data_AF-A0A3D5GKP8-F1
#
_entry.id   AF-A0A3D5GKP8-F1
#
_cell.length_a   1.000
_cell.length_b   1.000
_cell.length_c   1.000
_cell.angle_alpha   90.00
_cell.angle_beta   90.00
_cell.angle_gamma   90.00
#
_symmetry.space_group_name_H-M   'P 1'
#
loop_
_entity.id
_entity.type
_entity.pdbx_description
1 polymer ?
#
loop_
_entity_poly.entity_id
_entity_poly.type
_entity_poly.pdbx_seq_one_letter_code
_entity_poly.pdbx_strand_id
1 'polypeptide(L)' 'MASDSTTFTNQPVEQRVALYFQDKHPIDVELAMARYAEEKGISEIWQADTRLARDCVVMMGALLAGTRATRVGSGVLPIW' A
#
# COMPACT_ATOMS: atom_id res chain seq x y z
N MET A 1 -28.55 -23.15 -35.14
CA MET A 1 -27.70 -23.74 -34.07
C MET A 1 -26.36 -23.03 -34.10
N ALA A 2 -26.17 -22.06 -33.22
CA ALA A 2 -24.86 -21.52 -32.86
C ALA A 2 -25.02 -20.93 -31.45
N SER A 3 -24.70 -21.73 -30.43
CA SER A 3 -24.64 -21.30 -29.04
C SER A 3 -23.27 -20.67 -28.83
N ASP A 4 -23.21 -19.34 -28.85
CA ASP A 4 -21.99 -18.60 -28.56
C ASP A 4 -21.81 -18.56 -27.03
N SER A 5 -21.05 -19.52 -26.51
CA SER A 5 -20.75 -19.63 -25.08
C SER A 5 -19.56 -18.75 -24.74
N THR A 6 -19.83 -17.48 -24.43
CA THR A 6 -18.86 -16.57 -23.82
C THR A 6 -18.45 -17.12 -22.46
N THR A 7 -17.36 -17.89 -22.45
CA THR A 7 -16.82 -18.47 -21.23
C THR A 7 -16.01 -17.38 -20.53
N PHE A 8 -16.61 -16.72 -19.54
CA PHE A 8 -15.88 -15.84 -18.62
C PHE A 8 -14.87 -16.70 -17.86
N THR A 9 -13.60 -16.59 -18.24
CA THR A 9 -12.52 -17.21 -17.49
C THR A 9 -12.41 -16.49 -16.14
N ASN A 10 -12.89 -17.14 -15.08
CA ASN A 10 -12.65 -16.72 -13.71
C ASN A 10 -11.16 -16.94 -13.40
N GLN A 11 -10.32 -16.00 -13.81
CA GLN A 11 -8.91 -15.97 -13.42
C GLN A 11 -8.85 -15.89 -11.88
N PRO A 12 -8.08 -16.77 -11.21
CA PRO A 12 -7.92 -16.66 -9.77
C PRO A 12 -7.31 -15.30 -9.47
N VAL A 13 -7.99 -14.51 -8.63
CA VAL A 13 -7.42 -13.26 -8.12
C VAL A 13 -6.23 -13.67 -7.27
N GLU A 14 -5.00 -13.44 -7.77
CA GLU A 14 -3.80 -13.61 -6.95
C GLU A 14 -3.99 -12.85 -5.64
N GLN A 15 -3.75 -13.52 -4.53
CA GLN A 15 -3.96 -12.94 -3.21
C GLN A 15 -2.95 -11.80 -2.99
N ARG A 16 -3.43 -10.56 -3.11
CA ARG A 16 -2.60 -9.36 -2.91
C ARG A 16 -2.32 -9.17 -1.43
N VAL A 17 -1.04 -9.00 -1.09
CA VAL A 17 -0.56 -8.73 0.27
C VAL A 17 0.02 -7.32 0.31
N ALA A 18 -0.31 -6.58 1.37
CA ALA A 18 0.16 -5.23 1.61
C ALA A 18 0.79 -5.12 3.00
N LEU A 19 1.65 -4.11 3.18
CA LEU A 19 2.18 -3.76 4.51
C LEU A 19 1.33 -2.67 5.16
N TYR A 20 1.18 -2.75 6.48
CA TYR A 20 0.55 -1.71 7.28
C TYR A 20 1.60 -1.07 8.19
N PHE A 21 1.86 0.22 8.00
CA PHE A 21 2.84 0.97 8.75
C PHE A 21 2.18 1.72 9.90
N GLN A 22 2.71 1.50 11.10
CA GLN A 22 2.38 2.30 12.28
C GLN A 22 3.40 3.40 12.48
N ASP A 23 2.91 4.58 12.80
CA ASP A 23 3.60 5.87 12.93
C ASP A 23 4.62 6.03 14.08
N LYS A 24 5.03 4.95 14.73
CA LYS A 24 5.95 5.00 15.88
C LYS A 24 7.42 4.98 15.48
N HIS A 25 7.73 4.67 14.22
CA HIS A 25 9.10 4.47 13.77
C HIS A 25 9.69 5.76 13.19
N PRO A 26 11.01 5.96 13.31
CA PRO A 26 11.72 7.00 12.56
C PRO A 26 11.46 6.91 11.04
N ILE A 27 11.40 8.06 10.36
CA ILE A 27 11.06 8.15 8.93
C ILE A 27 12.04 7.35 8.07
N ASP A 28 13.32 7.43 8.38
CA ASP A 28 14.40 6.74 7.66
C ASP A 28 14.23 5.21 7.71
N VAL A 29 13.79 4.68 8.86
CA VAL A 29 13.47 3.25 9.02
C VAL A 29 12.27 2.86 8.16
N GLU A 30 11.19 3.64 8.18
CA GLU A 30 10.01 3.38 7.34
C GLU A 30 10.34 3.45 5.84
N LEU A 31 11.15 4.41 5.43
CA LEU A 31 11.61 4.53 4.04
C LEU A 31 12.51 3.36 3.62
N ALA A 32 13.38 2.88 4.50
CA ALA A 32 14.19 1.69 4.24
C ALA A 32 13.32 0.44 4.10
N MET A 33 12.32 0.27 4.97
CA MET A 33 11.35 -0.83 4.89
C MET A 33 10.52 -0.76 3.60
N ALA A 34 10.07 0.43 3.20
CA ALA A 34 9.27 0.62 1.99
C ALA A 34 10.04 0.24 0.72
N ARG A 35 11.29 0.70 0.59
CA ARG A 35 12.17 0.32 -0.52
C ARG A 35 12.43 -1.18 -0.56
N TYR A 36 12.73 -1.77 0.60
CA TYR A 36 12.93 -3.21 0.68
C TYR A 36 11.67 -4.00 0.32
N ALA A 37 10.51 -3.57 0.77
CA ALA A 37 9.23 -4.20 0.44
C ALA A 37 8.93 -4.14 -1.07
N GLU A 38 9.20 -2.99 -1.69
CA GLU A 38 9.10 -2.81 -3.15
C GLU A 38 10.03 -3.77 -3.90
N GLU A 39 11.30 -3.90 -3.48
CA GLU A 39 12.26 -4.86 -4.03
C GLU A 39 11.81 -6.32 -3.88
N LYS A 40 11.01 -6.63 -2.86
CA LYS A 40 10.43 -7.96 -2.62
C LYS A 40 9.09 -8.19 -3.33
N GLY A 41 8.60 -7.22 -4.10
CA GLY A 41 7.39 -7.34 -4.89
C GLY A 41 6.09 -7.03 -4.12
N ILE A 42 6.18 -6.45 -2.92
CA ILE A 42 5.00 -5.88 -2.27
C ILE A 42 4.63 -4.60 -2.99
N SER A 43 3.39 -4.50 -3.48
CA SER A 43 2.97 -3.38 -4.31
C SER A 43 2.16 -2.31 -3.58
N GLU A 44 1.87 -2.52 -2.29
CA GLU A 44 1.00 -1.64 -1.50
C GLU A 44 1.49 -1.45 -0.07
N ILE A 45 1.43 -0.19 0.39
CA ILE A 45 1.65 0.20 1.78
C ILE A 45 0.45 1.03 2.26
N TRP A 46 -0.07 0.67 3.42
CA TRP A 46 -1.13 1.37 4.12
C TRP A 46 -0.56 2.07 5.34
N GLN A 47 -0.65 3.40 5.38
CA GLN A 47 -0.13 4.21 6.47
C GLN A 47 -1.22 4.48 7.51
N ALA A 48 -0.95 4.15 8.77
CA ALA A 48 -1.80 4.53 9.89
C ALA A 48 -1.80 6.05 10.09
N ASP A 49 -2.92 6.58 10.57
CA ASP A 49 -3.00 7.93 11.14
C ASP A 49 -3.33 7.82 12.63
N THR A 50 -2.38 8.20 13.48
CA THR A 50 -2.64 8.32 14.93
C THR A 50 -2.43 9.75 15.38
N ARG A 51 -3.43 10.24 16.12
CA ARG A 51 -3.50 11.59 16.69
C ARG A 51 -2.26 12.05 17.49
N LEU A 52 -1.51 11.11 18.09
CA LEU A 52 -0.35 11.41 18.94
C LEU A 52 0.99 11.23 18.23
N ALA A 53 0.96 10.90 16.94
CA ALA A 53 2.14 10.61 16.16
C ALA A 53 2.17 11.50 14.91
N ARG A 54 2.98 11.09 13.94
CA ARG A 54 3.19 11.81 12.70
C ARG A 54 1.93 11.76 11.82
N ASP A 55 1.58 12.90 11.24
CA ASP A 55 0.51 13.02 10.25
C ASP A 55 0.69 12.01 9.11
N CYS A 56 -0.37 11.28 8.75
CA CYS A 56 -0.24 10.22 7.75
C CYS A 56 0.06 10.78 6.36
N VAL A 57 -0.44 11.97 6.01
CA VAL A 57 -0.25 12.58 4.68
C VAL A 57 1.23 12.92 4.47
N VAL A 58 1.90 13.44 5.50
CA VAL A 58 3.34 13.68 5.46
C VAL A 58 4.11 12.40 5.18
N MET A 59 3.78 11.28 5.86
CA MET A 59 4.46 10.01 5.58
C MET A 59 4.15 9.44 4.22
N MET A 60 2.90 9.51 3.78
CA MET A 60 2.54 9.02 2.46
C MET A 60 3.31 9.78 1.37
N GLY A 61 3.49 11.10 1.52
CA GLY A 61 4.33 11.88 0.62
C GLY A 61 5.80 11.43 0.63
N ALA A 62 6.36 11.16 1.81
CA ALA A 62 7.73 10.64 1.93
C ALA A 62 7.87 9.25 1.29
N LEU A 63 6.91 8.35 1.50
CA LEU A 63 6.88 7.01 0.92
C LEU A 63 6.82 7.07 -0.61
N LEU A 64 5.94 7.91 -1.17
CA LEU A 64 5.83 8.13 -2.61
C LEU A 64 7.10 8.74 -3.21
N ALA A 65 7.78 9.63 -2.49
CA ALA A 65 9.07 10.18 -2.93
C ALA A 65 10.22 9.15 -2.83
N GLY A 66 10.11 8.20 -1.91
CA GLY A 66 11.15 7.21 -1.59
C GLY A 66 11.03 5.86 -2.32
N THR A 67 9.94 5.64 -3.06
CA THR A 67 9.61 4.43 -3.83
C THR A 67 9.26 4.79 -5.27
N ARG A 68 9.12 3.81 -6.18
CA ARG A 68 8.90 4.07 -7.62
C ARG A 68 7.53 3.62 -8.14
N ALA A 69 7.04 2.50 -7.64
CA ALA A 69 5.83 1.83 -8.10
C ALA A 69 4.90 1.41 -6.95
N THR A 70 5.36 1.48 -5.70
CA THR A 70 4.53 1.23 -4.51
C THR A 70 3.30 2.14 -4.49
N ARG A 71 2.12 1.53 -4.36
CA ARG A 71 0.87 2.25 -4.09
C ARG A 71 0.78 2.53 -2.61
N VAL A 72 0.47 3.78 -2.26
CA VAL A 72 0.39 4.22 -0.88
C VAL A 72 -1.02 4.74 -0.61
N GLY A 73 -1.59 4.33 0.53
CA GLY A 73 -2.90 4.80 0.99
C GLY A 73 -2.96 4.93 2.50
N SER A 74 -3.94 5.68 3.01
CA SER A 74 -4.20 5.77 4.45
C SER A 74 -5.04 4.59 4.91
N GLY A 75 -4.76 4.03 6.09
CA GLY A 75 -5.60 2.99 6.71
C GLY A 75 -5.91 3.31 8.18
N VAL A 76 -6.87 4.15 8.54
CA VAL A 76 -7.76 5.01 7.75
C VAL A 76 -7.55 6.44 8.25
N LEU A 77 -7.49 7.43 7.35
CA LEU A 77 -7.39 8.84 7.74
C LEU A 77 -8.75 9.32 8.31
N PRO A 78 -8.82 9.83 9.55
CA PRO A 78 -10.05 10.40 10.09
C PRO A 78 -10.33 11.76 9.43
N ILE A 79 -11.52 11.92 8.84
CA ILE A 79 -11.97 13.16 8.15
C ILE A 79 -13.21 13.79 8.80
N TRP A 80 -13.38 13.57 10.10
CA TRP A 80 -14.52 14.05 10.88
C TRP A 80 -14.27 15.45 11.45
#